data_AF-E2B0A9-F1
#
_entry.id   AF-E2B0A9-F1
#
_cell.length_a   1.000
_cell.length_b   1.000
_cell.length_c   1.000
_cell.angle_alpha   90.00
_cell.angle_beta   90.00
_cell.angle_gamma   90.00
#
_symmetry.space_group_name_H-M   'P 1'
#
loop_
_entity.id
_entity.type
_entity.pdbx_description
1 polymer ?
#
loop_
_entity_poly.entity_id
_entity_poly.type
_entity_poly.pdbx_seq_one_letter_code
_entity_poly.pdbx_strand_id
1 'polypeptide(L)'
;LKERILSAFSISPEARLRQLLKGQSLGDRKPSQLLSHMRKLNGGQCNPTVLKSLFLEQLPESQRAILVAMNEPDLQKVAEIADKIADMSSSEMTIAPIHAKADVQPDYENQMAEVIKRLASLESKVAKLKRERSVSRFRSKSKQRSSQNSDAKSGYCFIHQKYGEKATSCRKPCSW
;
A
#
# COMPACT_ATOMS: atom_id res chain seq x y z
N LEU A 1 -47.57 6.72 -33.61
CA LEU A 1 -46.19 7.26 -33.56
C LEU A 1 -45.64 7.30 -32.13
N LYS A 2 -46.34 7.91 -31.16
CA LYS A 2 -45.95 7.94 -29.73
C LYS A 2 -45.62 6.56 -29.13
N GLU A 3 -46.46 5.56 -29.35
CA GLU A 3 -46.24 4.21 -28.80
C GLU A 3 -44.99 3.52 -29.35
N ARG A 4 -44.68 3.68 -30.65
CA ARG A 4 -43.47 3.11 -31.26
C ARG A 4 -42.19 3.78 -30.78
N ILE A 5 -42.26 5.08 -30.46
CA ILE A 5 -41.13 5.82 -29.85
C ILE A 5 -40.97 5.38 -28.39
N LEU A 6 -42.06 5.29 -27.63
CA LEU A 6 -42.03 4.79 -26.26
C LEU A 6 -41.49 3.35 -26.20
N SER A 7 -41.91 2.45 -27.09
CA SER A 7 -41.40 1.07 -27.11
C SER A 7 -39.93 0.99 -27.51
N ALA A 8 -39.45 1.87 -28.41
CA ALA A 8 -38.06 1.88 -28.87
C ALA A 8 -37.09 2.48 -27.85
N PHE A 9 -37.55 3.44 -27.03
CA PHE A 9 -36.74 4.12 -26.01
C PHE A 9 -37.01 3.63 -24.58
N SER A 10 -38.07 2.85 -24.34
CA SER A 10 -38.31 2.23 -23.04
C SER A 10 -37.38 1.05 -22.83
N ILE A 11 -36.71 1.03 -21.69
CA ILE A 11 -35.94 -0.13 -21.26
C ILE A 11 -36.90 -1.33 -21.12
N SER A 12 -36.59 -2.41 -21.84
CA SER A 12 -37.32 -3.69 -21.77
C SER A 12 -37.57 -4.10 -20.31
N PRO A 13 -38.74 -4.67 -19.96
CA PRO A 13 -39.01 -5.15 -18.61
C PRO A 13 -37.92 -6.10 -18.09
N GLU A 14 -37.37 -6.94 -18.96
CA GLU A 14 -36.27 -7.85 -18.60
C GLU A 14 -34.97 -7.09 -18.29
N ALA A 15 -34.65 -6.04 -19.06
CA ALA A 15 -33.48 -5.22 -18.81
C ALA A 15 -33.59 -4.43 -17.49
N ARG A 16 -34.79 -3.96 -17.12
CA ARG A 16 -35.06 -3.36 -15.81
C ARG A 16 -34.88 -4.34 -14.66
N LEU A 17 -35.33 -5.59 -14.84
CA LEU A 17 -35.14 -6.65 -13.85
C LEU A 17 -33.66 -7.01 -13.70
N ARG A 18 -32.94 -7.19 -14.80
CA ARG A 18 -31.48 -7.43 -14.78
C ARG A 18 -30.73 -6.30 -14.08
N GLN A 19 -31.14 -5.05 -14.30
CA GLN A 19 -30.57 -3.89 -13.61
C GLN A 19 -30.86 -3.91 -12.10
N LEU A 20 -32.06 -4.33 -11.70
CA LEU A 20 -32.44 -4.49 -10.29
C LEU A 20 -31.59 -5.57 -9.59
N LEU A 21 -31.37 -6.70 -10.27
CA LEU A 21 -30.63 -7.86 -9.73
C LEU A 21 -29.11 -7.67 -9.73
N LYS A 22 -28.56 -6.92 -10.69
CA LYS A 22 -27.11 -6.64 -10.77
C LYS A 22 -26.61 -5.87 -9.54
N GLY A 23 -27.53 -5.23 -8.81
CA GLY A 23 -27.20 -4.36 -7.70
C GLY A 23 -26.70 -3.00 -8.16
N GLN A 24 -27.02 -1.98 -7.37
CA GLN A 24 -26.52 -0.62 -7.49
C GLN A 24 -25.75 -0.30 -6.22
N SER A 25 -24.49 0.14 -6.39
CA SER A 25 -23.74 0.71 -5.27
C SER A 25 -24.49 1.91 -4.71
N LEU A 26 -24.89 1.82 -3.43
CA LEU A 26 -25.18 2.99 -2.62
C LEU A 26 -23.90 3.82 -2.59
N GLY A 27 -23.82 4.86 -3.42
CA GLY A 27 -22.85 5.95 -3.21
C GLY A 27 -23.32 6.81 -2.04
N ASP A 28 -23.33 8.13 -2.21
CA ASP A 28 -23.83 9.08 -1.19
C ASP A 28 -25.36 9.19 -1.14
N ARG A 29 -26.08 8.18 -1.63
CA ARG A 29 -27.51 8.27 -1.87
C ARG A 29 -28.30 7.71 -0.69
N LYS A 30 -29.35 8.42 -0.27
CA LYS A 30 -30.22 7.97 0.83
C LYS A 30 -30.87 6.61 0.51
N PRO A 31 -30.87 5.65 1.46
CA PRO A 31 -31.59 4.38 1.34
C PRO A 31 -33.04 4.50 0.84
N SER A 32 -33.82 5.51 1.26
CA SER A 32 -35.18 5.76 0.75
C SER A 32 -35.24 6.09 -0.74
N GLN A 33 -34.22 6.78 -1.26
CA GLN A 33 -34.10 7.08 -2.69
C GLN A 33 -33.75 5.83 -3.48
N LEU A 34 -32.87 4.96 -2.94
CA LEU A 34 -32.62 3.64 -3.52
C LEU A 34 -33.93 2.85 -3.61
N LEU A 35 -34.69 2.77 -2.52
CA LEU A 35 -35.96 2.05 -2.49
C LEU A 35 -36.94 2.56 -3.56
N SER A 36 -37.07 3.89 -3.66
CA SER A 36 -37.94 4.53 -4.65
C SER A 36 -37.51 4.20 -6.08
N HIS A 37 -36.20 4.16 -6.34
CA HIS A 37 -35.65 3.77 -7.64
C HIS A 37 -35.90 2.29 -7.93
N MET A 38 -35.66 1.40 -6.97
CA MET A 38 -35.96 -0.03 -7.09
C MET A 38 -37.45 -0.27 -7.38
N ARG A 39 -38.37 0.47 -6.75
CA ARG A 39 -39.81 0.38 -7.01
C ARG A 39 -40.17 0.80 -8.45
N LYS A 40 -39.53 1.86 -8.95
CA LYS A 40 -39.70 2.31 -10.35
C LYS A 40 -39.18 1.27 -11.36
N LEU A 41 -38.03 0.64 -11.07
CA LEU A 41 -37.48 -0.42 -11.92
C LEU A 41 -38.34 -1.69 -11.86
N ASN A 42 -38.81 -2.05 -10.66
CA ASN A 42 -39.63 -3.23 -10.42
C ASN A 42 -40.91 -3.18 -11.25
N GLY A 43 -41.62 -2.04 -11.28
CA GLY A 43 -42.84 -1.90 -12.09
C GLY A 43 -43.90 -2.98 -11.82
N GLY A 44 -43.91 -3.55 -10.60
CA GLY A 44 -44.83 -4.61 -10.18
C GLY A 44 -44.40 -6.05 -10.50
N GLN A 45 -43.18 -6.29 -10.99
CA GLN A 45 -42.73 -7.62 -11.43
C GLN A 45 -42.29 -8.56 -10.27
N CYS A 46 -41.81 -8.00 -9.16
CA CYS A 46 -41.28 -8.72 -8.00
C CYS A 46 -42.15 -8.54 -6.76
N ASN A 47 -42.26 -9.61 -5.97
CA ASN A 47 -42.94 -9.63 -4.67
C ASN A 47 -42.25 -8.67 -3.68
N PRO A 48 -42.99 -7.94 -2.83
CA PRO A 48 -42.42 -7.07 -1.79
C PRO A 48 -41.36 -7.74 -0.90
N THR A 49 -41.50 -9.04 -0.61
CA THR A 49 -40.51 -9.79 0.19
C THR A 49 -39.17 -9.91 -0.53
N VAL A 50 -39.19 -10.18 -1.84
CA VAL A 50 -37.99 -10.26 -2.68
C VAL A 50 -37.37 -8.87 -2.85
N LEU A 51 -38.22 -7.85 -3.00
CA LEU A 51 -37.75 -6.47 -3.08
C LEU A 51 -37.06 -6.04 -1.77
N LYS A 52 -37.57 -6.49 -0.62
CA LYS A 52 -36.95 -6.27 0.69
C LYS A 52 -35.60 -6.97 0.81
N SER A 53 -35.48 -8.23 0.41
CA SER A 53 -34.19 -8.94 0.47
C SER A 53 -33.15 -8.28 -0.42
N LEU A 54 -33.52 -7.93 -1.66
CA LEU A 54 -32.64 -7.19 -2.56
C LEU A 54 -32.25 -5.84 -1.97
N PHE A 55 -33.20 -5.09 -1.39
CA PHE A 55 -32.90 -3.81 -0.76
C PHE A 55 -31.87 -3.95 0.35
N LEU A 56 -32.01 -4.95 1.23
CA LEU A 56 -31.05 -5.22 2.30
C LEU A 56 -29.67 -5.63 1.77
N GLU A 57 -29.60 -6.42 0.70
CA GLU A 57 -28.33 -6.81 0.06
C GLU A 57 -27.57 -5.61 -0.52
N GLN A 58 -28.27 -4.56 -0.96
CA GLN A 58 -27.67 -3.33 -1.48
C GLN A 58 -27.17 -2.36 -0.40
N LEU A 59 -27.49 -2.60 0.88
CA LEU A 59 -27.04 -1.76 2.00
C LEU A 59 -25.69 -2.24 2.56
N PRO A 60 -24.89 -1.32 3.14
CA PRO A 60 -23.70 -1.68 3.90
C PRO A 60 -24.03 -2.66 5.03
N GLU A 61 -23.08 -3.54 5.37
CA GLU A 61 -23.27 -4.61 6.35
C GLU A 61 -23.72 -4.09 7.73
N SER A 62 -23.16 -2.97 8.17
CA SER A 62 -23.53 -2.31 9.44
C SER A 62 -25.01 -1.91 9.49
N GLN A 63 -25.52 -1.30 8.42
CA GLN A 63 -26.93 -0.92 8.31
C GLN A 63 -27.83 -2.15 8.18
N ARG A 64 -27.41 -3.14 7.37
CA ARG A 64 -28.16 -4.38 7.17
C ARG A 64 -28.35 -5.15 8.47
N ALA A 65 -27.30 -5.30 9.29
CA ALA A 65 -27.38 -6.02 10.56
C ALA A 65 -28.44 -5.42 11.50
N ILE A 66 -28.46 -4.09 11.62
CA ILE A 66 -29.42 -3.37 12.46
C ILE A 66 -30.85 -3.59 11.94
N LEU A 67 -31.07 -3.42 10.64
CA LEU A 67 -32.40 -3.56 10.03
C LEU A 67 -32.95 -4.99 10.10
N VAL A 68 -32.07 -6.00 9.97
CA VAL A 68 -32.44 -7.41 10.15
C VAL A 68 -32.86 -7.68 11.59
N ALA A 69 -32.13 -7.15 12.57
CA ALA A 69 -32.46 -7.30 13.99
C ALA A 69 -33.81 -6.65 14.36
N MET A 70 -34.15 -5.50 13.75
CA MET A 70 -35.43 -4.83 13.96
C MET A 70 -36.63 -5.59 13.38
N ASN A 71 -36.41 -6.41 12.35
CA ASN A 71 -37.44 -7.26 11.72
C ASN A 71 -38.74 -6.52 11.32
N GLU A 72 -38.64 -5.29 10.83
CA GLU A 72 -39.80 -4.49 10.41
C GLU A 72 -40.44 -5.02 9.12
N PRO A 73 -41.76 -5.30 9.08
CA PRO A 73 -42.42 -5.84 7.89
C PRO A 73 -42.63 -4.80 6.79
N ASP A 74 -42.75 -3.53 7.15
CA ASP A 74 -43.00 -2.45 6.19
C ASP A 74 -41.70 -1.95 5.55
N LEU A 75 -41.56 -2.21 4.26
CA LEU A 75 -40.38 -1.84 3.48
C LEU A 75 -40.17 -0.32 3.42
N GLN A 76 -41.24 0.48 3.49
CA GLN A 76 -41.12 1.94 3.52
C GLN A 76 -40.48 2.41 4.83
N LYS A 77 -40.95 1.87 5.96
CA LYS A 77 -40.36 2.15 7.28
C LYS A 77 -38.92 1.66 7.40
N VAL A 78 -38.62 0.48 6.86
CA VAL A 78 -37.24 -0.05 6.81
C VAL A 78 -36.32 0.95 6.12
N ALA A 79 -36.76 1.56 5.02
CA ALA A 79 -35.96 2.56 4.31
C ALA A 79 -35.83 3.89 5.08
N GLU A 80 -36.88 4.35 5.78
CA GLU A 80 -36.83 5.53 6.65
C GLU A 80 -35.88 5.33 7.84
N ILE A 81 -35.86 4.13 8.42
CA ILE A 81 -34.93 3.77 9.49
C ILE A 81 -33.51 3.71 8.93
N ALA A 82 -33.32 3.10 7.76
CA ALA A 82 -32.03 3.06 7.08
C ALA A 82 -31.49 4.48 6.81
N ASP A 83 -32.34 5.42 6.40
CA ASP A 83 -31.97 6.83 6.25
C ASP A 83 -31.47 7.44 7.56
N LYS A 84 -32.16 7.18 8.68
CA LYS A 84 -31.71 7.65 10.01
C LYS A 84 -30.35 7.07 10.40
N ILE A 85 -30.14 5.78 10.16
CA ILE A 85 -28.85 5.12 10.42
C ILE A 85 -27.75 5.76 9.55
N ALA A 86 -28.03 6.00 8.27
CA ALA A 86 -27.10 6.64 7.35
C ALA A 86 -26.75 8.08 7.78
N ASP A 87 -27.75 8.86 8.19
CA ASP A 87 -27.56 10.23 8.69
C ASP A 87 -26.74 10.23 10.00
N MET A 88 -26.95 9.28 10.92
CA MET A 88 -26.14 9.12 12.13
C MET A 88 -24.68 8.76 11.82
N SER A 89 -24.45 7.82 10.90
CA SER A 89 -23.09 7.42 10.50
C SER A 89 -22.33 8.53 9.75
N SER A 90 -23.04 9.42 9.06
CA SER A 90 -22.43 10.58 8.40
C SER A 90 -22.15 11.72 9.39
N SER A 91 -23.00 11.86 10.41
CA SER A 91 -22.84 12.90 11.44
C SER A 91 -21.73 12.59 12.45
N GLU A 92 -21.27 11.34 12.55
CA GLU A 92 -20.09 10.98 13.36
C GLU A 92 -18.76 11.50 12.77
N MET A 93 -18.76 12.12 11.57
CA MET A 93 -17.57 12.72 10.97
C MET A 93 -17.25 14.16 11.43
N THR A 94 -17.89 14.63 12.51
CA THR A 94 -17.50 15.87 13.21
C THR A 94 -17.46 15.67 14.73
N ILE A 95 -16.65 14.73 15.20
CA ILE A 95 -16.22 14.72 16.60
C ILE A 95 -14.77 15.17 16.61
N ALA A 96 -14.55 16.42 17.03
CA ALA A 96 -13.22 16.90 17.43
C ALA A 96 -12.62 15.89 18.42
N PRO A 97 -11.32 15.56 18.35
CA PRO A 97 -10.76 14.51 19.18
C PRO A 97 -10.76 14.95 20.64
N ILE A 98 -11.74 14.47 21.41
CA ILE A 98 -11.66 14.46 22.87
C ILE A 98 -11.00 13.15 23.23
N HIS A 99 -9.79 13.27 23.78
CA HIS A 99 -8.99 12.16 24.28
C HIS A 99 -9.80 11.17 25.15
N ALA A 100 -9.39 9.90 25.07
CA ALA A 100 -9.67 8.76 25.96
C ALA A 100 -10.79 7.80 25.53
N LYS A 101 -10.52 6.96 24.52
CA LYS A 101 -10.45 5.50 24.70
C LYS A 101 -9.31 4.96 23.84
N ALA A 102 -8.44 4.18 24.46
CA ALA A 102 -7.34 3.49 23.81
C ALA A 102 -7.90 2.38 22.91
N ASP A 103 -8.21 2.73 21.65
CA ASP A 103 -8.21 1.78 20.56
C ASP A 103 -6.88 1.98 19.83
N VAL A 104 -6.02 0.96 19.88
CA VAL A 104 -4.71 0.97 19.26
C VAL A 104 -4.92 0.82 17.76
N GLN A 105 -5.28 1.92 17.09
CA GLN A 105 -5.01 2.02 15.67
C GLN A 105 -3.49 2.00 15.52
N PRO A 106 -2.91 1.04 14.77
CA PRO A 106 -1.49 1.05 14.51
C PRO A 106 -1.22 2.34 13.75
N ASP A 107 -0.30 3.12 14.29
CA ASP A 107 0.14 4.39 13.75
C ASP A 107 0.95 4.15 12.46
N TYR A 108 0.24 3.72 11.40
CA TYR A 108 0.83 3.30 10.14
C TYR A 108 1.53 4.48 9.46
N GLU A 109 1.08 5.71 9.67
CA GLU A 109 1.74 6.90 9.13
C GLU A 109 3.09 7.14 9.78
N ASN A 110 3.19 7.11 11.11
CA ASN A 110 4.49 7.28 11.76
C ASN A 110 5.38 6.05 11.59
N GLN A 111 4.82 4.83 11.55
CA GLN A 111 5.57 3.64 11.19
C GLN A 111 6.12 3.72 9.76
N MET A 112 5.33 4.20 8.79
CA MET A 112 5.76 4.39 7.41
C MET A 112 6.81 5.51 7.31
N ALA A 113 6.64 6.62 8.03
CA ALA A 113 7.63 7.68 8.11
C ALA A 113 8.97 7.19 8.71
N GLU A 114 8.92 6.38 9.76
CA GLU A 114 10.09 5.78 10.40
C GLU A 114 10.76 4.74 9.48
N VAL A 115 9.98 3.92 8.76
CA VAL A 115 10.50 2.98 7.76
C VAL A 115 11.18 3.73 6.61
N ILE A 116 10.57 4.79 6.08
CA ILE A 116 11.16 5.65 5.03
C ILE A 116 12.48 6.26 5.53
N LYS A 117 12.51 6.76 6.76
CA LYS A 117 13.72 7.32 7.38
C LYS A 117 14.83 6.27 7.53
N ARG A 118 14.48 5.04 7.92
CA ARG A 118 15.43 3.92 8.01
C ARG A 118 15.95 3.50 6.65
N LEU A 119 15.09 3.47 5.62
CA LEU A 119 15.48 3.19 4.24
C LEU A 119 16.45 4.25 3.72
N ALA A 120 16.16 5.54 3.89
CA ALA A 120 17.07 6.63 3.51
C ALA A 120 18.43 6.53 4.23
N SER A 121 18.43 6.18 5.52
CA SER A 121 19.68 5.95 6.27
C SER A 121 20.46 4.74 5.73
N LEU A 122 19.78 3.62 5.43
CA LEU A 122 20.40 2.43 4.84
C LEU A 122 20.98 2.73 3.45
N GLU A 123 20.25 3.43 2.59
CA GLU A 123 20.72 3.86 1.28
C GLU A 123 22.00 4.71 1.38
N SER A 124 22.05 5.66 2.31
CA SER A 124 23.24 6.49 2.55
C SER A 124 24.46 5.64 3.00
N LYS A 125 24.24 4.65 3.88
CA LYS A 125 25.29 3.74 4.36
C LYS A 125 25.79 2.82 3.25
N VAL A 126 24.89 2.28 2.43
CA VAL A 126 25.24 1.44 1.28
C VAL A 126 26.02 2.24 0.24
N ALA A 127 25.61 3.49 -0.04
CA ALA A 127 26.35 4.38 -0.94
C ALA A 127 27.77 4.66 -0.42
N LYS A 128 27.93 4.93 0.88
CA LYS A 128 29.23 5.14 1.52
C LYS A 128 30.12 3.89 1.43
N LEU A 129 29.59 2.71 1.75
CA LEU A 129 30.34 1.44 1.66
C LEU A 129 30.76 1.10 0.23
N LYS A 130 29.90 1.38 -0.77
CA LYS A 130 30.26 1.22 -2.19
C LYS A 130 31.42 2.14 -2.58
N ARG A 131 31.41 3.40 -2.11
CA ARG A 131 32.49 4.37 -2.35
C ARG A 131 33.79 4.00 -1.65
N GLU A 132 33.73 3.52 -0.41
CA GLU A 132 34.93 3.07 0.32
C GLU A 132 35.55 1.82 -0.33
N ARG A 133 34.72 0.87 -0.81
CA ARG A 133 35.20 -0.30 -1.57
C ARG A 133 35.76 0.03 -2.94
N SER A 134 35.30 1.10 -3.60
CA SER A 134 35.92 1.54 -4.86
C SER A 134 37.26 2.21 -4.57
N VAL A 135 37.36 3.08 -3.56
CA VAL A 135 38.61 3.75 -3.19
C VAL A 135 39.67 2.76 -2.68
N SER A 136 39.30 1.73 -1.91
CA SER A 136 40.27 0.72 -1.45
C SER A 136 40.81 -0.14 -2.60
N ARG A 137 39.98 -0.45 -3.62
CA ARG A 137 40.43 -1.17 -4.82
C ARG A 137 41.35 -0.34 -5.72
N PHE A 138 41.19 0.98 -5.76
CA PHE A 138 42.12 1.87 -6.47
C PHE A 138 43.43 2.12 -5.69
N ARG A 139 43.43 2.00 -4.35
CA ARG A 139 44.65 2.15 -3.54
C ARG A 139 45.55 0.91 -3.48
N SER A 140 45.07 -0.25 -3.95
CA SER A 140 45.88 -1.46 -4.07
C SER A 140 46.76 -1.52 -5.33
N LYS A 141 46.78 -0.47 -6.15
CA LYS A 141 47.57 -0.39 -7.39
C LYS A 141 48.65 0.69 -7.36
N SER A 142 49.47 0.73 -6.30
CA SER A 142 50.78 1.39 -6.36
C SER A 142 51.68 1.01 -5.18
N LYS A 143 52.09 -0.26 -5.16
CA LYS A 143 53.46 -0.61 -4.79
C LYS A 143 53.79 -1.96 -5.40
N GLN A 144 53.75 -2.00 -6.74
CA GLN A 144 54.76 -2.81 -7.42
C GLN A 144 56.08 -2.24 -6.91
N ARG A 145 56.68 -2.92 -5.93
CA ARG A 145 58.11 -2.85 -5.75
C ARG A 145 58.66 -3.23 -7.11
N SER A 146 59.03 -2.22 -7.89
CA SER A 146 60.04 -2.37 -8.90
C SER A 146 61.24 -2.92 -8.15
N SER A 147 61.33 -4.24 -8.09
CA SER A 147 62.59 -4.93 -7.96
C SER A 147 63.32 -4.64 -9.27
N GLN A 148 63.69 -3.37 -9.46
CA GLN A 148 64.83 -3.01 -10.27
C GLN A 148 65.98 -3.69 -9.56
N ASN A 149 66.27 -4.89 -10.02
CA ASN A 149 67.56 -5.24 -10.57
C ASN A 149 68.59 -4.10 -10.45
N SER A 150 69.05 -3.81 -9.24
CA SER A 150 70.32 -3.14 -8.98
C SER A 150 71.47 -4.17 -8.89
N ASP A 151 71.15 -5.44 -9.19
CA ASP A 151 72.06 -6.57 -9.32
C ASP A 151 72.82 -6.54 -10.66
N ALA A 152 73.89 -5.74 -10.68
CA ALA A 152 75.07 -6.17 -11.43
C ALA A 152 76.41 -5.64 -10.90
N LYS A 153 76.44 -4.66 -9.96
CA LYS A 153 77.72 -4.01 -9.59
C LYS A 153 78.23 -4.21 -8.17
N SER A 154 77.43 -4.63 -7.18
CA SER A 154 77.94 -4.71 -5.80
C SER A 154 77.90 -6.10 -5.15
N GLY A 155 77.26 -7.11 -5.74
CA GLY A 155 77.23 -8.48 -5.21
C GLY A 155 76.61 -8.64 -3.80
N TYR A 156 75.95 -7.61 -3.28
CA TYR A 156 75.42 -7.57 -1.92
C TYR A 156 73.94 -7.93 -1.89
N CYS A 157 73.51 -8.69 -0.89
CA CYS A 157 72.09 -9.00 -0.72
C CYS A 157 71.30 -7.76 -0.28
N PHE A 158 70.00 -7.74 -0.59
CA PHE A 158 69.09 -6.63 -0.27
C PHE A 158 69.18 -6.15 1.19
N ILE A 159 69.46 -7.04 2.13
CA ILE A 159 69.56 -6.70 3.56
C ILE A 159 70.82 -5.88 3.83
N HIS A 160 72.00 -6.30 3.33
CA HIS A 160 73.23 -5.53 3.43
C HIS A 160 73.20 -4.24 2.59
N GLN A 161 72.51 -4.25 1.44
CA GLN A 161 72.35 -3.02 0.65
C GLN A 161 71.48 -1.97 1.36
N LYS A 162 70.51 -2.41 2.18
CA LYS A 162 69.59 -1.51 2.88
C LYS A 162 70.10 -1.08 4.27
N TYR A 163 70.86 -1.94 4.96
CA TYR A 163 71.23 -1.75 6.37
C TYR A 163 72.75 -1.72 6.61
N GLY A 164 73.60 -2.06 5.63
CA GLY A 164 75.05 -2.05 5.74
C GLY A 164 75.58 -2.90 6.90
N GLU A 165 76.55 -2.39 7.64
CA GLU A 165 77.14 -3.01 8.84
C GLU A 165 76.12 -3.25 9.98
N LYS A 166 74.94 -2.61 9.91
CA LYS A 166 73.85 -2.80 10.88
C LYS A 166 72.87 -3.91 10.48
N ALA A 167 73.18 -4.69 9.43
CA ALA A 167 72.34 -5.80 9.01
C ALA A 167 72.35 -6.93 10.05
N THR A 168 71.16 -7.39 10.42
CA THR A 168 70.98 -8.48 11.39
C THR A 168 70.89 -9.86 10.75
N SER A 169 70.87 -9.93 9.41
CA SER A 169 70.79 -11.19 8.67
C SER A 169 71.35 -11.06 7.25
N CYS A 170 71.91 -12.16 6.73
CA CYS A 170 72.51 -12.23 5.40
C CYS A 170 71.83 -13.33 4.56
N ARG A 171 71.57 -13.05 3.27
CA ARG A 171 71.11 -14.04 2.28
C ARG A 171 72.23 -14.34 1.29
N LYS A 172 72.64 -15.60 1.19
CA LYS A 172 73.67 -16.05 0.23
C LYS A 172 73.08 -16.21 -1.18
N PRO A 173 73.88 -16.00 -2.26
CA PRO A 173 75.26 -15.51 -2.24
C PRO A 173 75.32 -13.98 -2.07
N CYS A 174 76.15 -13.51 -1.13
CA CYS A 174 76.35 -12.08 -0.82
C CYS A 174 77.84 -11.86 -0.54
N SER A 175 78.45 -10.86 -1.17
CA SER A 175 79.88 -10.56 -1.08
C SER A 175 80.25 -9.48 -0.05
N TRP A 176 79.32 -9.15 0.85
CA TRP A 176 79.50 -8.17 1.95
C TRP A 176 80.38 -8.74 3.04
#